data_AF-A0A0G0BDF0-F1
#
_entry.id   AF-A0A0G0BDF0-F1
#
_cell.length_a   1.000
_cell.length_b   1.000
_cell.length_c   1.000
_cell.angle_alpha   90.00
_cell.angle_beta   90.00
_cell.angle_gamma   90.00
#
_symmetry.space_group_name_H-M   'P 1'
#
loop_
_entity.id
_entity.type
_entity.pdbx_description
1 polymer ?
#
loop_
_entity_poly.entity_id
_entity_poly.type
_entity_poly.pdbx_seq_one_letter_code
_entity_poly.pdbx_strand_id
1 'polypeptide(L)'
;MITPPRLIAILINLITGLIEGLLGLRIILKLFGASIAAPFVRWVYETTQPLLTPFIGMFPSPKLLEVFIIEFSALFALMVYIFIGYLATELLETLIYYDSQRERNDKKDK
;
A
#
# COMPACT_ATOMS: atom_id res chain seq x y z
N MET A 1 -25.00 -12.07 2.10
CA MET A 1 -24.41 -12.31 0.77
C MET A 1 -23.54 -11.10 0.43
N ILE A 2 -22.24 -11.26 0.18
CA ILE A 2 -21.35 -10.15 -0.21
C ILE A 2 -21.63 -9.85 -1.68
N THR A 3 -21.94 -8.58 -2.02
CA THR A 3 -22.15 -8.19 -3.41
C THR A 3 -20.79 -8.11 -4.14
N PRO A 4 -20.72 -8.39 -5.45
CA PRO A 4 -19.46 -8.36 -6.19
C PRO A 4 -18.65 -7.06 -6.01
N PRO A 5 -19.26 -5.85 -6.00
CA PRO A 5 -18.48 -4.62 -5.79
C PRO A 5 -17.87 -4.51 -4.39
N ARG A 6 -18.55 -5.03 -3.35
CA ARG A 6 -18.00 -5.10 -2.00
C ARG A 6 -16.81 -6.04 -1.92
N LEU A 7 -16.81 -7.15 -2.66
CA LEU A 7 -15.67 -8.06 -2.72
C LEU A 7 -14.43 -7.35 -3.28
N ILE A 8 -14.60 -6.55 -4.33
CA ILE A 8 -13.50 -5.78 -4.94
C ILE A 8 -12.92 -4.79 -3.93
N ALA A 9 -13.76 -4.02 -3.22
CA ALA A 9 -13.30 -3.09 -2.18
C ALA A 9 -12.51 -3.79 -1.07
N ILE A 10 -12.99 -4.96 -0.62
CA ILE A 10 -12.28 -5.79 0.37
C ILE A 10 -10.91 -6.22 -0.14
N LEU A 11 -10.81 -6.65 -1.40
CA LEU A 11 -9.55 -7.08 -1.98
C LEU A 11 -8.56 -5.91 -2.14
N ILE A 12 -9.02 -4.74 -2.59
CA ILE A 12 -8.20 -3.53 -2.66
C ILE A 12 -7.63 -3.23 -1.28
N ASN A 13 -8.48 -3.08 -0.27
CA ASN A 13 -8.07 -2.75 1.10
C ASN A 13 -7.16 -3.80 1.72
N LEU A 14 -7.39 -5.09 1.44
CA LEU A 14 -6.55 -6.18 1.94
C LEU A 14 -5.15 -6.13 1.32
N ILE A 15 -5.05 -5.93 0.01
CA ILE A 15 -3.78 -5.88 -0.71
C ILE A 15 -3.00 -4.63 -0.33
N THR A 16 -3.64 -3.46 -0.31
CA THR A 16 -2.99 -2.20 0.07
C THR A 16 -2.56 -2.23 1.52
N GLY A 17 -3.41 -2.70 2.44
CA GLY A 17 -3.07 -2.85 3.85
C GLY A 17 -1.91 -3.83 4.10
N LEU A 18 -1.83 -4.91 3.31
CA LEU A 18 -0.68 -5.83 3.38
C LEU A 18 0.61 -5.16 2.91
N ILE A 19 0.57 -4.42 1.79
CA ILE A 19 1.70 -3.66 1.25
C ILE A 19 2.17 -2.61 2.28
N GLU A 20 1.23 -1.82 2.81
CA GLU A 20 1.49 -0.79 3.81
C GLU A 20 2.08 -1.38 5.09
N GLY A 21 1.52 -2.48 5.60
CA GLY A 21 2.01 -3.18 6.78
C GLY A 21 3.44 -3.71 6.59
N LEU A 22 3.74 -4.31 5.43
CA LEU A 22 5.08 -4.82 5.12
C LEU A 22 6.10 -3.68 4.95
N LEU A 23 5.73 -2.59 4.29
CA LEU A 23 6.60 -1.41 4.14
C LEU A 23 6.84 -0.72 5.48
N GLY A 24 5.80 -0.55 6.30
CA GLY A 24 5.90 -0.03 7.66
C GLY A 24 6.82 -0.89 8.53
N LEU A 25 6.66 -2.21 8.46
CA LEU A 25 7.53 -3.16 9.16
C LEU A 25 8.99 -3.04 8.66
N ARG A 26 9.22 -2.96 7.35
CA ARG A 26 10.55 -2.73 6.77
C ARG A 26 11.20 -1.47 7.34
N ILE A 27 10.47 -0.36 7.36
CA ILE A 27 10.95 0.93 7.86
C ILE A 27 11.39 0.79 9.32
N ILE A 28 10.56 0.18 10.17
CA ILE A 28 10.89 -0.08 11.57
C ILE A 28 12.16 -0.93 11.66
N LEU A 29 12.21 -2.07 10.97
CA LEU A 29 13.37 -2.97 11.01
C LEU A 29 14.67 -2.28 10.55
N LYS A 30 14.63 -1.48 9.48
CA LYS A 30 15.78 -0.71 8.99
C LYS A 30 16.19 0.39 9.94
N LEU A 31 15.21 1.07 10.54
CA LEU A 31 15.46 2.11 11.53
C LEU A 31 16.19 1.51 12.72
N PHE A 32 15.75 0.37 13.26
CA PHE A 32 16.38 -0.29 14.41
C PHE A 32 17.61 -1.14 14.07
N GLY A 33 18.07 -1.14 12.82
CA GLY A 33 19.27 -1.90 12.43
C GLY A 33 19.10 -3.42 12.51
N ALA A 34 17.90 -3.93 12.24
CA ALA A 34 17.60 -5.35 12.35
C ALA A 34 18.50 -6.21 11.45
N SER A 35 19.03 -7.29 12.02
CA SER A 35 20.01 -8.17 11.37
C SER A 35 19.38 -9.11 10.34
N ILE A 36 19.96 -9.18 9.14
CA ILE A 36 19.59 -10.13 8.07
C ILE A 36 20.02 -11.58 8.35
N ALA A 37 20.68 -11.82 9.49
CA ALA A 37 20.89 -13.17 10.01
C ALA A 37 19.57 -13.80 10.49
N ALA A 38 18.60 -12.98 10.91
CA ALA A 38 17.25 -13.44 11.19
C ALA A 38 16.48 -13.68 9.86
N PRO A 39 16.00 -14.91 9.58
CA PRO A 39 15.32 -15.23 8.32
C PRO A 39 14.09 -14.35 8.06
N PHE A 40 13.35 -13.99 9.12
CA PHE A 40 12.18 -13.13 9.02
C PHE A 40 12.53 -11.72 8.51
N VAL A 41 13.61 -11.11 9.03
CA VAL A 41 14.06 -9.77 8.59
C VAL A 41 14.46 -9.81 7.12
N ARG A 42 15.21 -10.85 6.72
CA ARG A 42 15.59 -11.06 5.33
C ARG A 42 14.37 -11.19 4.42
N TRP A 43 13.41 -12.03 4.81
CA TRP A 43 12.17 -12.24 4.05
C TRP A 43 11.38 -10.94 3.87
N VAL A 44 11.24 -10.11 4.91
CA VAL A 44 10.59 -8.79 4.78
C VAL A 44 11.33 -7.92 3.77
N TYR A 45 12.66 -7.83 3.87
CA TYR A 45 13.46 -7.01 2.97
C TYR A 45 13.41 -7.47 1.51
N GLU A 46 13.44 -8.78 1.26
CA GLU A 46 13.38 -9.34 -0.09
C GLU A 46 11.97 -9.18 -0.70
N THR A 47 10.92 -9.47 0.08
CA THR A 47 9.53 -9.39 -0.38
C THR A 47 9.11 -7.96 -0.71
N THR A 48 9.61 -6.98 0.04
CA THR A 48 9.29 -5.56 -0.18
C THR A 48 10.19 -4.87 -1.21
N GLN A 49 11.28 -5.50 -1.66
CA GLN A 49 12.23 -4.87 -2.57
C GLN A 49 11.61 -4.43 -3.91
N PRO A 50 10.75 -5.23 -4.58
CA PRO A 50 10.09 -4.81 -5.82
C PRO A 50 9.24 -3.54 -5.65
N LEU A 51 8.58 -3.39 -4.50
CA LEU A 51 7.75 -2.21 -4.18
C LEU A 51 8.57 -0.92 -4.09
N LEU A 52 9.86 -1.03 -3.76
CA LEU A 52 10.76 0.12 -3.69
C LEU A 52 11.38 0.48 -5.03
N THR A 53 11.46 -0.47 -5.96
CA THR A 53 12.25 -0.36 -7.21
C THR A 53 11.98 0.93 -7.99
N PRO A 54 10.73 1.42 -8.13
CA PRO A 54 10.46 2.69 -8.83
C PRO A 54 11.02 3.94 -8.14
N PHE A 55 11.33 3.87 -6.84
CA PHE A 55 11.69 5.00 -5.98
C PHE A 55 13.15 4.98 -5.52
N ILE A 56 13.92 3.95 -5.91
CA ILE A 56 15.34 3.85 -5.55
C ILE A 56 16.11 5.01 -6.17
N GLY A 57 16.96 5.65 -5.36
CA GLY A 57 17.82 6.76 -5.81
C GLY A 57 17.15 8.13 -5.85
N MET A 58 15.85 8.23 -5.53
CA MET A 58 15.15 9.53 -5.45
C MET A 58 15.65 10.40 -4.29
N PHE A 59 16.10 9.78 -3.21
CA PHE A 59 16.50 10.45 -1.97
C PHE A 59 17.82 9.88 -1.44
N PRO A 60 18.67 10.69 -0.80
CA PRO A 60 19.81 10.17 -0.07
C PRO A 60 19.33 9.35 1.14
N SER A 61 19.94 8.19 1.40
CA SER A 61 19.62 7.35 2.56
C SER A 61 20.71 7.47 3.62
N PRO A 62 20.57 8.36 4.62
CA PRO A 62 21.57 8.56 5.66
C PRO A 62 21.66 7.33 6.56
N LYS A 63 22.89 6.99 6.95
CA LYS A 63 23.18 6.01 8.00
C LYS A 63 23.43 6.76 9.30
N LEU A 64 22.65 6.43 10.33
CA LEU A 64 22.86 6.90 11.69
C LEU A 64 23.68 5.84 12.44
N LEU A 65 24.83 6.22 12.99
CA LEU A 65 25.70 5.32 13.77
C LEU A 65 25.99 3.97 13.07
N GLU A 66 26.14 4.01 11.75
CA GLU A 66 26.39 2.88 10.82
C GLU A 66 25.30 1.80 10.68
N VAL A 67 24.49 1.56 11.71
CA VAL A 67 23.53 0.43 11.76
C VAL A 67 22.08 0.87 11.55
N PHE A 68 21.72 2.09 11.96
CA PHE A 68 20.36 2.62 11.85
C PHE A 68 20.19 3.30 10.48
N ILE A 69 19.26 2.83 9.67
CA ILE A 69 19.08 3.32 8.29
C ILE A 69 17.71 3.96 8.14
N ILE A 70 17.69 5.24 7.79
CA ILE A 70 16.46 5.89 7.31
C ILE A 70 16.38 5.64 5.80
N GLU A 71 15.53 4.68 5.42
CA GLU A 71 15.31 4.33 4.02
C GLU A 71 14.18 5.18 3.44
N PHE A 72 14.53 6.37 2.95
CA PHE A 72 13.56 7.34 2.42
C PHE A 72 12.76 6.79 1.23
N SER A 73 13.33 5.91 0.42
CA SER A 73 12.58 5.22 -0.64
C SER A 73 11.44 4.38 -0.08
N ALA A 74 11.59 3.77 1.09
CA ALA A 74 10.52 3.01 1.74
C ALA A 74 9.45 3.92 2.35
N LEU A 75 9.85 5.04 2.96
CA LEU A 75 8.90 6.05 3.45
C LEU A 75 8.05 6.63 2.30
N PHE A 76 8.71 6.96 1.19
CA PHE A 76 8.03 7.49 0.01
C PHE A 76 7.12 6.44 -0.64
N ALA A 77 7.59 5.19 -0.79
CA ALA A 77 6.78 4.09 -1.28
C ALA A 77 5.51 3.91 -0.42
N LEU A 78 5.65 3.87 0.90
CA LEU A 78 4.52 3.76 1.83
C LEU A 78 3.48 4.86 1.59
N MET A 79 3.92 6.12 1.50
CA MET A 79 3.04 7.26 1.22
C MET A 79 2.30 7.11 -0.12
N VAL A 80 3.01 6.69 -1.17
CA VAL A 80 2.43 6.48 -2.51
C VAL A 80 1.39 5.35 -2.49
N TYR A 81 1.68 4.23 -1.83
CA TYR A 81 0.74 3.10 -1.79
C TYR A 81 -0.50 3.40 -0.96
N ILE A 82 -0.39 4.15 0.14
CA ILE A 82 -1.55 4.67 0.90
C ILE A 82 -2.42 5.53 -0.02
N PHE A 83 -1.79 6.44 -0.77
CA PHE A 83 -2.51 7.34 -1.67
C PHE A 83 -3.22 6.58 -2.80
N ILE A 84 -2.54 5.61 -3.42
CA ILE A 84 -3.13 4.75 -4.48
C ILE A 84 -4.29 3.93 -3.92
N GLY A 85 -4.14 3.34 -2.73
CA GLY A 85 -5.19 2.56 -2.09
C GLY A 85 -6.43 3.40 -1.81
N TYR A 86 -6.24 4.60 -1.26
CA TYR A 86 -7.30 5.58 -1.05
C TYR A 86 -8.03 5.91 -2.36
N LEU A 87 -7.30 6.30 -3.41
CA LEU A 87 -7.91 6.65 -4.70
C LEU A 87 -8.66 5.47 -5.35
N ALA A 88 -8.12 4.26 -5.23
CA ALA A 88 -8.75 3.06 -5.79
C ALA A 88 -10.10 2.76 -5.13
N THR A 89 -10.16 2.85 -3.79
CA THR A 89 -11.40 2.64 -3.04
C THR A 89 -12.41 3.76 -3.30
N GLU A 90 -11.99 5.02 -3.29
CA GLU A 90 -12.85 6.18 -3.56
C GLU A 90 -13.47 6.11 -4.97
N LEU A 91 -12.66 5.77 -5.97
CA LEU A 91 -13.11 5.61 -7.35
C LEU A 91 -14.15 4.49 -7.46
N LEU A 92 -13.89 3.33 -6.84
CA LEU A 92 -14.81 2.20 -6.86
C LEU A 92 -16.15 2.57 -6.23
N GLU A 93 -16.14 3.20 -5.06
CA GLU A 93 -17.36 3.64 -4.36
C GLU A 93 -18.16 4.66 -5.20
N THR A 94 -17.46 5.61 -5.82
CA THR A 94 -18.07 6.60 -6.71
C THR A 94 -18.74 5.93 -7.92
N LEU A 95 -18.08 4.94 -8.54
CA LEU A 95 -18.64 4.21 -9.68
C LEU A 95 -19.88 3.40 -9.30
N ILE A 96 -19.84 2.71 -8.15
CA ILE A 96 -20.99 1.96 -7.61
C ILE A 96 -22.16 2.91 -7.35
N TYR A 97 -21.88 4.07 -6.75
CA TYR A 97 -22.89 5.07 -6.48
C TYR A 97 -23.56 5.56 -7.78
N TYR A 98 -22.78 5.89 -8.80
CA TYR A 98 -23.29 6.38 -10.09
C TYR A 98 -24.17 5.35 -10.82
N ASP A 99 -23.74 4.09 -10.86
CA ASP A 99 -24.50 3.00 -11.48
C ASP A 99 -25.87 2.81 -10.79
N SER A 100 -25.88 2.83 -9.45
CA SER A 100 -27.11 2.69 -8.67
C SER A 100 -28.10 3.85 -8.87
N GLN A 101 -27.60 5.04 -9.20
CA GLN A 101 -28.43 6.22 -9.45
C GLN A 101 -29.01 6.20 -10.87
N ARG A 102 -28.24 5.74 -11.85
CA ARG A 102 -28.71 5.56 -13.23
C ARG A 102 -29.93 4.63 -13.28
N GLU A 103 -29.85 3.48 -12.63
CA GLU A 103 -30.98 2.52 -12.59
C GLU A 103 -32.25 3.09 -11.95
N ARG A 104 -32.13 3.99 -10.97
CA ARG A 104 -33.28 4.64 -10.32
C ARG A 104 -33.94 5.66 -11.25
N ASN A 105 -33.16 6.39 -12.05
CA ASN A 105 -33.69 7.37 -12.98
C ASN A 105 -34.44 6.69 -14.13
N ASP A 106 -33.87 5.63 -14.71
CA ASP A 106 -34.50 4.86 -15.80
C ASP A 106 -35.86 4.23 -15.38
N LYS A 107 -36.06 3.96 -14.09
CA LYS A 107 -37.33 3.45 -13.54
C LYS A 107 -38.37 4.53 -13.27
N LYS A 108 -37.96 5.79 -13.11
CA LYS A 108 -38.90 6.93 -12.94
C LYS A 108 -39.45 7.42 -14.28
N ASP A 109 -38.69 7.22 -15.35
CA ASP A 109 -39.06 7.65 -16.71
C ASP A 109 -39.93 6.62 -17.46
N LYS A 110 -40.25 5.47 -16.83
CA LYS A 110 -41.17 4.43 -17.32
C LYS A 110 -42.46 4.43 -16.53
#